data_AF-A0A7L2DPP2-F1
#
_entry.id   AF-A0A7L2DPP2-F1
#
_cell.length_a   1.000
_cell.length_b   1.000
_cell.length_c   1.000
_cell.angle_alpha   90.00
_cell.angle_beta   90.00
_cell.angle_gamma   90.00
#
_symmetry.space_group_name_H-M   'P 1'
#
loop_
_entity.id
_entity.type
_entity.pdbx_description
1 polymer ?
#
loop_
_entity_poly.entity_id
_entity_poly.type
_entity_poly.pdbx_seq_one_letter_code
_entity_poly.pdbx_strand_id
1 'polypeptide(L)'
;KVPGTQIQEEDAEVLGWLVCELGGQHIRSSGGSLLRALSRCGSFLPEQGEAIRDVLSSGNTTFGPPAVWSAFTLSELSGLIPVLDHSILQHIPK
;
A
#
# COMPACT_ATOMS: atom_id res chain seq x y z
N LYS A 1 -1.17 5.59 -19.49
CA LYS A 1 -2.06 5.14 -18.41
C LYS A 1 -2.94 4.04 -18.99
N VAL A 2 -2.82 2.79 -18.53
CA VAL A 2 -3.68 1.68 -19.01
C VAL A 2 -4.98 1.74 -18.18
N PRO A 3 -6.15 2.01 -18.77
CA PRO A 3 -7.39 2.24 -18.02
C PRO A 3 -7.92 1.04 -17.24
N GLY A 4 -7.35 -0.16 -17.44
CA GLY A 4 -7.83 -1.41 -16.84
C GLY A 4 -7.12 -1.87 -15.58
N THR A 5 -6.12 -1.14 -15.07
CA THR A 5 -5.34 -1.59 -13.90
C THR A 5 -5.67 -0.84 -12.60
N GLN A 6 -6.52 0.18 -12.68
CA GLN A 6 -6.93 0.95 -11.51
C GLN A 6 -8.13 0.27 -10.83
N ILE A 7 -7.96 -0.09 -9.55
CA ILE A 7 -8.96 -0.76 -8.72
C ILE A 7 -9.33 0.20 -7.58
N GLN A 8 -10.63 0.45 -7.40
CA GLN A 8 -11.11 1.30 -6.30
C GLN A 8 -11.17 0.52 -4.98
N GLU A 9 -11.35 1.23 -3.88
CA GLU A 9 -11.32 0.63 -2.54
C GLU A 9 -12.44 -0.39 -2.37
N GLU A 10 -13.64 -0.06 -2.83
CA GLU A 10 -14.82 -0.92 -2.83
C GLU A 10 -14.61 -2.20 -3.68
N ASP A 11 -13.94 -2.08 -4.82
CA ASP A 11 -13.63 -3.23 -5.67
C ASP A 11 -12.56 -4.12 -5.02
N ALA A 12 -11.60 -3.53 -4.31
CA ALA A 12 -10.58 -4.24 -3.57
C ALA A 12 -11.16 -5.06 -2.41
N GLU A 13 -12.20 -4.54 -1.75
CA GLU A 13 -12.94 -5.28 -0.73
C GLU A 13 -13.67 -6.50 -1.33
N VAL A 14 -14.28 -6.34 -2.51
CA VAL A 14 -14.95 -7.44 -3.22
C VAL A 14 -13.94 -8.50 -3.67
N LEU A 15 -12.75 -8.10 -4.11
CA LEU A 15 -11.67 -9.03 -4.49
C LEU A 15 -11.18 -9.89 -3.30
N GLY A 16 -11.30 -9.38 -2.07
CA GLY A 16 -10.86 -10.08 -0.87
C GLY A 16 -9.39 -10.50 -0.97
N TRP A 17 -9.11 -11.80 -0.81
CA TRP A 17 -7.75 -12.35 -0.85
C TRP A 17 -7.08 -12.26 -2.22
N LEU A 18 -7.84 -12.07 -3.30
CA LEU A 18 -7.26 -11.91 -4.64
C LEU A 18 -6.43 -10.63 -4.77
N VAL A 19 -6.61 -9.65 -3.87
CA VAL A 19 -5.77 -8.45 -3.81
C VAL A 19 -4.29 -8.80 -3.61
N CYS A 20 -3.99 -9.91 -2.93
CA CYS A 20 -2.62 -10.36 -2.66
C CYS A 20 -1.91 -10.90 -3.90
N GLU A 21 -2.66 -11.25 -4.95
CA GLU A 21 -2.13 -11.75 -6.22
C GLU A 21 -1.94 -10.63 -7.26
N LEU A 22 -2.31 -9.38 -6.93
CA LEU A 22 -2.17 -8.24 -7.83
C LEU A 22 -0.69 -7.88 -8.01
N GLY A 23 -0.22 -7.89 -9.25
CA GLY A 23 1.14 -7.47 -9.60
C GLY A 23 1.38 -5.98 -9.36
N GLY A 24 2.66 -5.58 -9.32
CA GLY A 24 3.08 -4.23 -8.94
C GLY A 24 2.48 -3.09 -9.80
N GLN A 25 2.14 -3.34 -11.06
CA GLN A 25 1.47 -2.33 -11.92
C GLN A 25 0.08 -1.97 -11.40
N HIS A 26 -0.73 -2.95 -10.99
CA HIS A 26 -2.07 -2.71 -10.44
C HIS A 26 -1.98 -1.93 -9.12
N ILE A 27 -1.01 -2.28 -8.28
CA ILE A 27 -0.72 -1.57 -7.03
C ILE A 27 -0.41 -0.10 -7.30
N ARG A 28 0.55 0.20 -8.19
CA ARG A 28 0.92 1.57 -8.54
C ARG A 28 -0.22 2.37 -9.16
N SER A 29 -0.98 1.79 -10.08
CA SER A 29 -2.07 2.53 -10.74
C SER A 29 -3.28 2.77 -9.86
N SER A 30 -3.52 1.88 -8.89
CA SER A 30 -4.62 2.01 -7.92
C SER A 30 -4.24 2.94 -6.77
N GLY A 31 -2.95 3.01 -6.43
CA GLY A 31 -2.44 3.91 -5.41
C GLY A 31 -2.96 3.54 -4.02
N GLY A 32 -3.40 4.55 -3.26
CA GLY A 32 -3.82 4.37 -1.87
C GLY A 32 -5.03 3.46 -1.67
N SER A 33 -5.85 3.23 -2.69
CA SER A 33 -7.11 2.43 -2.59
C SER A 33 -6.87 0.98 -2.18
N LEU A 34 -5.70 0.42 -2.49
CA LEU A 34 -5.38 -0.98 -2.18
C LEU A 34 -4.68 -1.16 -0.84
N LEU A 35 -4.16 -0.12 -0.20
CA LEU A 35 -3.24 -0.28 0.95
C LEU A 35 -3.89 -1.00 2.14
N ARG A 36 -5.15 -0.70 2.45
CA ARG A 36 -5.89 -1.34 3.56
C ARG A 36 -6.30 -2.78 3.23
N ALA A 37 -6.46 -3.10 1.95
CA ALA A 37 -6.69 -4.47 1.51
C ALA A 37 -5.40 -5.29 1.52
N LEU A 38 -4.31 -4.71 0.99
CA LEU A 38 -2.98 -5.31 0.97
C LEU A 38 -2.43 -5.53 2.39
N SER A 39 -2.77 -4.69 3.38
CA SER A 39 -2.33 -4.89 4.77
C SER A 39 -2.86 -6.17 5.41
N ARG A 40 -3.80 -6.88 4.76
CA ARG A 40 -4.27 -8.20 5.18
C ARG A 40 -3.43 -9.35 4.61
N CYS A 41 -2.59 -9.10 3.60
CA CYS A 41 -1.76 -10.12 2.96
C CYS A 41 -0.59 -10.56 3.86
N GLY A 42 -0.21 -11.84 3.79
CA GLY A 42 0.84 -12.41 4.64
C GLY A 42 2.27 -12.17 4.15
N SER A 43 2.47 -12.03 2.84
CA SER A 43 3.78 -11.80 2.22
C SER A 43 3.62 -11.14 0.85
N PHE A 44 4.70 -10.55 0.35
CA PHE A 44 4.72 -9.88 -0.95
C PHE A 44 5.90 -10.35 -1.78
N LEU A 45 5.69 -10.44 -3.09
CA LEU A 45 6.78 -10.55 -4.05
C LEU A 45 7.61 -9.26 -4.07
N PRO A 46 8.89 -9.32 -4.49
CA PRO A 46 9.75 -8.13 -4.53
C PRO A 46 9.15 -6.96 -5.31
N GLU A 47 8.52 -7.24 -6.46
CA GLU A 47 7.87 -6.21 -7.29
C GLU A 47 6.62 -5.58 -6.63
N GLN A 48 5.91 -6.33 -5.80
CA GLN A 48 4.78 -5.81 -5.04
C GLN A 48 5.28 -4.92 -3.90
N GLY A 49 6.33 -5.34 -3.19
CA GLY A 49 6.96 -4.54 -2.14
C GLY A 49 7.54 -3.23 -2.65
N GLU A 50 8.16 -3.21 -3.84
CA GLU A 50 8.56 -1.97 -4.52
C GLU A 50 7.36 -1.08 -4.84
N ALA A 51 6.32 -1.63 -5.46
CA ALA A 51 5.11 -0.88 -5.80
C ALA A 51 4.40 -0.28 -4.57
N ILE A 52 4.33 -1.02 -3.46
CA ILE A 52 3.76 -0.54 -2.20
C ILE A 52 4.59 0.62 -1.65
N ARG A 53 5.93 0.52 -1.68
CA ARG A 53 6.82 1.61 -1.24
C ARG A 53 6.67 2.86 -2.12
N ASP A 54 6.53 2.71 -3.43
CA ASP A 54 6.27 3.82 -4.35
C ASP A 54 4.98 4.55 -3.96
N VAL A 55 3.90 3.80 -3.71
CA VAL A 55 2.59 4.34 -3.33
C VAL A 55 2.67 5.06 -1.98
N LEU A 56 3.26 4.43 -0.95
CA LEU A 56 3.37 5.01 0.39
C LEU A 56 4.24 6.28 0.38
N SER A 57 5.38 6.23 -0.30
CA SER A 57 6.33 7.36 -0.40
C SER A 57 5.75 8.55 -1.16
N SER A 58 4.83 8.31 -2.11
CA SER A 58 4.16 9.40 -2.84
C SER A 58 3.35 10.34 -1.92
N GLY A 59 2.91 9.83 -0.76
CA GLY A 59 2.02 10.54 0.15
C GLY A 59 0.63 10.86 -0.42
N ASN A 60 0.36 10.51 -1.68
CA ASN A 60 -0.92 10.74 -2.36
C ASN A 60 -1.91 9.62 -2.03
N THR A 61 -2.17 9.44 -0.73
CA THR A 61 -3.06 8.42 -0.17
C THR A 61 -3.90 9.07 0.92
N THR A 62 -4.97 8.39 1.35
CA THR A 62 -5.79 8.82 2.48
C THR A 62 -5.00 8.86 3.80
N PHE A 63 -3.84 8.20 3.86
CA PHE A 63 -2.94 8.19 5.02
C PHE A 63 -1.91 9.32 4.99
N GLY A 64 -1.78 10.05 3.87
CA GLY A 64 -0.75 11.07 3.68
C GLY A 64 0.67 10.51 3.60
N PRO A 65 1.69 11.40 3.56
CA PRO A 65 3.10 11.00 3.55
C PRO A 65 3.53 10.40 4.90
N PRO A 66 4.60 9.58 4.94
CA PRO A 66 5.08 8.96 6.19
C PRO A 66 5.32 9.93 7.35
N ALA A 67 5.69 11.18 7.06
CA ALA A 67 5.92 12.25 8.03
C ALA A 67 4.70 12.67 8.87
N VAL A 68 3.48 12.28 8.46
CA VAL A 68 2.25 12.58 9.20
C VAL A 68 1.58 11.32 9.77
N TRP A 69 2.23 10.15 9.64
CA TRP A 69 1.65 8.91 10.13
C TRP A 69 1.55 8.89 11.66
N SER A 70 0.38 8.49 12.13
CA SER A 70 0.09 8.30 13.54
C SER A 70 0.21 6.82 13.92
N ALA A 71 0.17 6.52 15.23
CA ALA A 71 0.04 5.13 15.70
C ALA A 71 -1.19 4.42 15.10
N PHE A 72 -2.29 5.15 14.87
CA PHE A 72 -3.47 4.64 14.19
C PHE A 72 -3.17 4.24 12.74
N THR A 73 -2.47 5.11 12.00
CA THR A 73 -2.02 4.81 10.63
C THR A 73 -1.15 3.55 10.58
N LEU A 74 -0.22 3.40 11.52
CA LEU A 74 0.64 2.21 11.61
C LEU A 74 -0.14 0.94 11.93
N SER A 75 -1.19 1.03 12.74
CA SER A 75 -2.09 -0.09 13.02
C SER A 75 -2.82 -0.56 11.77
N GLU A 76 -3.39 0.39 11.01
CA GLU A 76 -4.12 0.13 9.75
C GLU A 76 -3.22 -0.51 8.67
N LEU A 77 -1.95 -0.09 8.63
CA LEU A 77 -0.94 -0.55 7.68
C LEU A 77 -0.04 -1.67 8.23
N SER A 78 -0.41 -2.31 9.34
CA SER A 78 0.46 -3.24 10.07
C SER A 78 1.02 -4.38 9.22
N GLY A 79 0.24 -4.98 8.31
CA GLY A 79 0.73 -6.01 7.40
C GLY A 79 1.68 -5.51 6.30
N LEU A 80 1.81 -4.20 6.12
CA LEU A 80 2.77 -3.58 5.20
C LEU A 80 4.09 -3.21 5.88
N ILE A 81 4.18 -3.29 7.22
CA ILE A 81 5.42 -2.99 7.96
C ILE A 81 6.63 -3.79 7.42
N PRO A 82 6.51 -5.08 7.07
CA PRO A 82 7.64 -5.86 6.54
C PRO A 82 8.21 -5.35 5.21
N VAL A 83 7.45 -4.56 4.43
CA VAL A 83 7.93 -3.98 3.17
C VAL A 83 8.48 -2.57 3.31
N LEU A 84 8.37 -1.95 4.50
CA LEU A 84 8.93 -0.62 4.74
C LEU A 84 10.45 -0.70 4.82
N ASP A 85 11.14 0.13 4.05
CA ASP A 85 12.58 0.25 4.11
C ASP A 85 13.01 1.52 4.85
N HIS A 86 14.32 1.71 4.95
CA HIS A 86 14.91 2.86 5.65
C HIS A 86 14.41 4.20 5.11
N SER A 87 14.09 4.29 3.81
CA SER A 87 13.64 5.53 3.19
C SER A 87 12.30 6.00 3.75
N ILE A 88 11.40 5.07 4.10
CA ILE A 88 10.11 5.39 4.72
C ILE A 88 10.24 5.50 6.24
N LEU A 89 10.91 4.53 6.88
CA LEU A 89 10.96 4.41 8.33
C LEU A 89 11.56 5.66 9.00
N GLN A 90 12.56 6.29 8.38
CA GLN A 90 13.20 7.50 8.91
C GLN A 90 12.27 8.73 8.95
N HIS A 91 11.20 8.72 8.15
CA HIS A 91 10.25 9.83 8.09
C HIS A 91 9.10 9.68 9.08
N ILE A 92 8.87 8.49 9.63
CA ILE A 92 7.77 8.26 10.58
C ILE A 92 8.08 9.00 11.89
N PRO A 93 7.14 9.83 12.41
CA PRO A 93 7.30 10.47 13.70
C PRO A 93 7.58 9.47 14.84
N LYS A 94 8.47 9.86 15.76
CA LYS A 94 8.84 9.05 16.93
C LYS A 94 7.82 9.16 18.05
#